data_AF-A0A838Q397-F1
#
_entry.id   AF-A0A838Q397-F1
#
_cell.length_a   1.000
_cell.length_b   1.000
_cell.length_c   1.000
_cell.angle_alpha   90.00
_cell.angle_beta   90.00
_cell.angle_gamma   90.00
#
_symmetry.space_group_name_H-M   'P 1'
#
loop_
_entity.id
_entity.type
_entity.pdbx_description
1 polymer ?
#
loop_
_entity_poly.entity_id
_entity_poly.type
_entity_poly.pdbx_seq_one_letter_code
_entity_poly.pdbx_strand_id
1 'polypeptide(L)'
;MSRVRTARNRSGAGEMHMGAVGEIVLLEQEPLRRSAAAACTEAMAQLETARIGWHRFEREDKPAFARWRAREFGALLSKAREVEAQIVEYQALIHEVEMEMRRGFQDAHSAYQRVMFRREHPSAAAEEKQAETGETGPARKLSEFEKEALFQEWVQKSLGTHPDKMDDEAYSTTFEAFKSHMFRSPREEPAPRNAHRPPPIGQVQPEDAEEAEETTVTPVDARVKELYRTLVRRLHPDLRGEGNGIVSALWHEVQEAYAASDVARLEILLALSDIESNHMGDATSLSQMRTVHTELQRALRALEKSLLEAEGEDAWNFARRGPDEELRLRVQRELKSELATRMQRLDLLTRTLAEWAHGPIANRKFRSERQFAY
;
A
#
# COMPACT_ATOMS: atom_id res chain seq x y z
N MET A 1 -48.09 15.05 29.40
CA MET A 1 -49.16 16.06 29.40
C MET A 1 -49.32 16.60 30.82
N SER A 2 -48.58 17.66 31.19
CA SER A 2 -48.63 18.25 32.54
C SER A 2 -49.31 19.61 32.49
N ARG A 3 -50.30 19.77 33.37
CA ARG A 3 -51.26 20.88 33.42
C ARG A 3 -50.62 22.14 34.02
N VAL A 4 -50.65 23.23 33.27
CA VAL A 4 -50.38 24.59 33.75
C VAL A 4 -51.67 25.13 34.39
N ARG A 5 -51.62 25.53 35.67
CA ARG A 5 -52.70 26.28 36.35
C ARG A 5 -52.36 27.76 36.28
N THR A 6 -53.09 28.51 35.47
CA THR A 6 -53.01 29.98 35.38
C THR A 6 -54.08 30.58 36.31
N ALA A 7 -53.65 31.26 37.37
CA ALA A 7 -54.51 32.10 38.18
C ALA A 7 -54.67 33.47 37.49
N ARG A 8 -55.91 33.81 37.11
CA ARG A 8 -56.28 35.07 36.46
C ARG A 8 -56.83 36.01 37.53
N ASN A 9 -56.15 37.12 37.79
CA ASN A 9 -56.74 38.24 38.51
C ASN A 9 -56.53 39.55 37.73
N ARG A 10 -57.62 40.30 37.54
CA ARG A 10 -57.68 41.58 36.80
C ARG A 10 -57.48 42.74 37.77
N SER A 11 -56.60 43.69 37.44
CA SER A 11 -56.88 45.14 37.43
C SER A 11 -55.58 45.93 37.32
N GLY A 12 -55.63 47.07 36.62
CA GLY A 12 -54.65 48.15 36.77
C GLY A 12 -53.98 48.55 35.45
N ALA A 13 -54.26 49.78 35.03
CA ALA A 13 -53.76 50.39 33.80
C ALA A 13 -52.34 50.95 33.95
N GLY A 14 -51.63 51.01 32.82
CA GLY A 14 -50.59 52.00 32.54
C GLY A 14 -49.21 51.74 33.11
N GLU A 15 -48.30 51.24 32.28
CA GLU A 15 -46.94 51.77 32.11
C GLU A 15 -46.20 50.98 31.03
N MET A 16 -45.84 51.66 29.94
CA MET A 16 -44.81 51.17 29.04
C MET A 16 -43.47 51.35 29.75
N HIS A 17 -42.92 50.26 30.30
CA HIS A 17 -41.51 50.18 30.64
C HIS A 17 -40.86 49.07 29.84
N MET A 18 -39.98 49.51 28.95
CA MET A 18 -39.07 48.70 28.18
C MET A 18 -38.06 48.09 29.15
N GLY A 19 -38.20 46.81 29.41
CA GLY A 19 -37.34 46.05 30.30
C GLY A 19 -37.76 44.60 30.26
N ALA A 20 -37.42 43.91 29.17
CA ALA A 20 -37.53 42.46 29.12
C ALA A 20 -36.54 41.89 30.15
N VAL A 21 -36.98 41.79 31.40
CA VAL A 21 -36.29 41.05 32.45
C VAL A 21 -36.33 39.59 32.00
N GLY A 22 -35.21 39.09 31.49
CA GLY A 22 -35.05 37.68 31.19
C GLY A 22 -35.27 36.89 32.48
N GLU A 23 -36.37 36.15 32.53
CA GLU A 23 -36.68 35.26 33.65
C GLU A 23 -35.67 34.11 33.62
N ILE A 24 -34.73 34.10 34.58
CA ILE A 24 -33.74 33.01 34.70
C ILE A 24 -34.47 31.80 35.24
N VAL A 25 -34.78 30.84 34.37
CA VAL A 25 -35.36 29.56 34.76
C VAL A 25 -34.26 28.65 35.30
N LEU A 26 -34.30 28.38 36.60
CA LEU A 26 -33.40 27.43 37.25
C LEU A 26 -33.84 26.01 36.88
N LEU A 27 -33.16 25.42 35.90
CA LEU A 27 -33.38 24.04 35.49
C LEU A 27 -32.62 23.11 36.45
N GLU A 28 -33.33 22.19 37.09
CA GLU A 28 -32.70 21.08 37.81
C GLU A 28 -31.97 20.18 36.80
N GLN A 29 -30.64 20.29 36.75
CA GLN A 29 -29.81 19.56 35.78
C GLN A 29 -29.51 18.12 36.21
N GLU A 30 -29.67 17.79 37.49
CA GLU A 30 -29.38 16.47 38.04
C GLU A 30 -30.15 15.32 37.35
N PRO A 31 -31.49 15.38 37.14
CA PRO A 31 -32.20 14.33 36.42
C PRO A 31 -31.75 14.20 34.96
N LEU A 32 -31.40 15.32 34.31
CA LEU A 32 -30.89 15.32 32.93
C LEU A 32 -29.51 14.66 32.84
N ARG A 33 -28.63 14.92 33.82
CA ARG A 33 -27.30 14.30 33.90
C ARG A 33 -27.41 12.81 34.20
N ARG A 34 -28.27 12.40 35.13
CA ARG A 34 -28.54 10.97 35.39
C ARG A 34 -29.04 10.24 34.14
N SER A 35 -29.97 10.85 33.40
CA SER A 35 -30.46 10.27 32.14
C SER A 35 -29.35 10.18 31.07
N ALA A 36 -28.52 11.21 30.92
CA ALA A 36 -27.41 11.20 29.96
C ALA A 36 -26.34 10.15 30.32
N ALA A 37 -26.05 9.95 31.62
CA ALA A 37 -25.12 8.92 32.06
C ALA A 37 -25.66 7.53 31.76
N ALA A 38 -26.94 7.28 32.08
CA ALA A 38 -27.57 6.00 31.80
C ALA A 38 -27.49 5.66 30.30
N ALA A 39 -27.73 6.64 29.42
CA ALA A 39 -27.58 6.46 27.98
C ALA A 39 -26.12 6.16 27.56
N CYS A 40 -25.13 6.80 28.17
CA CYS A 40 -23.72 6.47 27.94
C CYS A 40 -23.40 5.04 28.40
N THR A 41 -23.83 4.65 29.59
CA THR A 41 -23.61 3.30 30.14
C THR A 41 -24.26 2.23 29.28
N GLU A 42 -25.47 2.47 28.81
CA GLU A 42 -26.15 1.57 27.86
C GLU A 42 -25.39 1.46 26.54
N ALA A 43 -24.98 2.59 25.95
CA ALA A 43 -24.21 2.60 24.71
C ALA A 43 -22.85 1.88 24.86
N MET A 44 -22.17 2.02 26.01
CA MET A 44 -20.95 1.27 26.31
C MET A 44 -21.20 -0.24 26.39
N ALA A 45 -22.27 -0.68 27.07
CA ALA A 45 -22.61 -2.09 27.18
C ALA A 45 -22.94 -2.72 25.82
N GLN A 46 -23.65 -1.99 24.96
CA GLN A 46 -23.95 -2.39 23.59
C GLN A 46 -22.67 -2.49 22.74
N LEU A 47 -21.79 -1.49 22.84
CA LEU A 47 -20.50 -1.49 22.14
C LEU A 47 -19.63 -2.67 22.56
N GLU A 48 -19.57 -2.99 23.84
CA GLU A 48 -18.79 -4.13 24.34
C GLU A 48 -19.37 -5.46 23.85
N THR A 49 -20.70 -5.59 23.83
CA THR A 49 -21.36 -6.78 23.26
C THR A 49 -21.00 -6.95 21.78
N ALA A 50 -21.03 -5.87 21.01
CA ALA A 50 -20.62 -5.87 19.61
C ALA A 50 -19.12 -6.21 19.45
N ARG A 51 -18.24 -5.68 20.32
CA ARG A 51 -16.80 -5.99 20.32
C ARG A 51 -16.54 -7.46 20.58
N ILE A 52 -17.22 -8.07 21.55
CA ILE A 52 -17.12 -9.50 21.83
C ILE A 52 -17.53 -10.31 20.60
N GLY A 53 -18.64 -9.94 19.94
CA GLY A 53 -19.09 -10.56 18.70
C GLY A 53 -18.04 -10.48 17.58
N TRP A 54 -17.45 -9.29 17.41
CA TRP A 54 -16.43 -9.04 16.39
C TRP A 54 -15.14 -9.82 16.69
N HIS A 55 -14.69 -9.84 17.94
CA HIS A 55 -13.52 -10.60 18.36
C HIS A 55 -13.68 -12.10 18.14
N ARG A 56 -14.87 -12.66 18.45
CA ARG A 56 -15.17 -14.07 18.14
C ARG A 56 -15.04 -14.32 16.64
N PHE A 57 -15.62 -13.45 15.82
CA PHE A 57 -15.57 -13.62 14.38
C PHE A 57 -14.13 -13.61 13.83
N GLU A 58 -13.33 -12.62 14.23
CA GLU A 58 -11.95 -12.46 13.76
C GLU A 58 -11.00 -13.53 14.30
N ARG A 59 -11.14 -13.92 15.58
CA ARG A 59 -10.16 -14.80 16.25
C ARG A 59 -10.53 -16.28 16.21
N GLU A 60 -11.82 -16.59 16.13
CA GLU A 60 -12.30 -17.98 16.18
C GLU A 60 -12.86 -18.41 14.83
N ASP A 61 -13.87 -17.69 14.33
CA ASP A 61 -14.64 -18.09 13.15
C ASP A 61 -13.81 -18.03 11.86
N LYS A 62 -13.18 -16.89 11.55
CA LYS A 62 -12.31 -16.73 10.35
C LYS A 62 -11.17 -17.76 10.31
N PRO A 63 -10.38 -17.95 11.38
CA PRO A 63 -9.30 -18.92 11.36
C PRO A 63 -9.82 -20.36 11.28
N ALA A 64 -10.95 -20.68 11.92
CA ALA A 64 -11.56 -22.00 11.82
C ALA A 64 -12.01 -22.30 10.38
N PHE A 65 -12.68 -21.35 9.74
CA PHE A 65 -13.09 -21.45 8.33
C PHE A 65 -11.88 -21.59 7.40
N ALA A 66 -10.84 -20.77 7.59
CA ALA A 66 -9.63 -20.83 6.78
C ALA A 66 -8.91 -22.19 6.91
N ARG A 67 -8.79 -22.73 8.13
CA ARG A 67 -8.22 -24.07 8.37
C ARG A 67 -9.05 -25.17 7.70
N TRP A 68 -10.37 -25.10 7.81
CA TRP A 68 -11.26 -26.06 7.16
C TRP A 68 -11.14 -25.97 5.63
N ARG A 69 -11.19 -24.76 5.05
CA ARG A 69 -11.05 -24.54 3.60
C ARG A 69 -9.71 -25.08 3.08
N ALA A 70 -8.62 -24.84 3.81
CA ALA A 70 -7.31 -25.37 3.48
C ALA A 70 -7.25 -26.91 3.55
N ARG A 71 -7.92 -27.52 4.53
CA ARG A 71 -7.98 -28.98 4.69
C ARG A 71 -8.82 -29.65 3.61
N GLU A 72 -10.04 -29.16 3.34
CA GLU A 72 -10.97 -29.79 2.40
C GLU A 72 -10.64 -29.50 0.94
N PHE A 73 -10.15 -28.30 0.64
CA PHE A 73 -9.91 -27.85 -0.73
C PHE A 73 -8.43 -27.57 -1.01
N GLY A 74 -7.53 -28.12 -0.20
CA GLY A 74 -6.09 -27.90 -0.31
C GLY A 74 -5.54 -28.19 -1.71
N ALA A 75 -5.97 -29.27 -2.36
CA ALA A 75 -5.55 -29.60 -3.72
C ALA A 75 -5.98 -28.53 -4.75
N LEU A 76 -7.21 -28.02 -4.64
CA LEU A 76 -7.71 -26.96 -5.53
C LEU A 76 -6.99 -25.63 -5.28
N LEU A 77 -6.75 -25.28 -4.02
CA LEU A 77 -6.00 -24.07 -3.65
C LEU A 77 -4.55 -24.14 -4.13
N SER A 78 -3.89 -25.29 -3.98
CA SER A 78 -2.54 -25.50 -4.50
C SER A 78 -2.52 -25.37 -6.02
N LYS A 79 -3.49 -25.94 -6.74
CA LYS A 79 -3.57 -25.78 -8.19
C LYS A 79 -3.80 -24.33 -8.60
N ALA A 80 -4.64 -23.58 -7.87
CA ALA A 80 -4.85 -22.16 -8.11
C ALA A 80 -3.57 -21.34 -7.92
N ARG A 81 -2.76 -21.64 -6.89
CA ARG A 81 -1.47 -20.98 -6.66
C ARG A 81 -0.46 -21.28 -7.76
N GLU A 82 -0.39 -22.53 -8.22
CA GLU A 82 0.47 -22.93 -9.35
C GLU A 82 0.12 -22.16 -10.63
N VAL A 83 -1.18 -22.10 -10.96
CA VAL A 83 -1.65 -21.35 -12.14
C VAL A 83 -1.37 -19.86 -11.99
N GLU A 84 -1.56 -19.27 -10.81
CA GLU A 84 -1.25 -17.85 -10.58
C GLU A 84 0.25 -17.56 -10.72
N ALA A 85 1.11 -18.44 -10.20
CA ALA A 85 2.56 -18.31 -10.37
C ALA A 85 2.96 -18.31 -11.85
N GLN A 86 2.37 -19.21 -12.65
CA GLN A 86 2.58 -19.25 -14.10
C GLN A 86 2.05 -18.00 -14.81
N ILE A 87 0.89 -17.47 -14.39
CA ILE A 87 0.35 -16.21 -14.92
C ILE A 87 1.33 -15.06 -14.66
N VAL A 88 1.81 -14.91 -13.43
CA VAL A 88 2.76 -13.85 -13.07
C VAL A 88 4.06 -13.97 -13.88
N GLU A 89 4.59 -15.19 -14.02
CA GLU A 89 5.78 -15.46 -14.83
C GLU A 89 5.58 -15.08 -16.31
N TYR A 90 4.47 -15.49 -16.90
CA TYR A 90 4.18 -15.20 -18.31
C TYR A 90 3.88 -13.72 -18.53
N GLN A 91 3.25 -13.04 -17.58
CA GLN A 91 3.07 -11.59 -17.63
C GLN A 91 4.40 -10.84 -17.57
N ALA A 92 5.32 -11.26 -16.70
CA ALA A 92 6.65 -10.68 -16.65
C ALA A 92 7.39 -10.88 -17.98
N LEU A 93 7.32 -12.09 -18.56
CA LEU A 93 7.91 -12.38 -19.86
C LEU A 93 7.28 -11.54 -20.98
N ILE A 94 5.96 -11.43 -21.02
CA ILE A 94 5.24 -10.60 -21.99
C ILE A 94 5.67 -9.14 -21.88
N HIS A 95 5.74 -8.63 -20.66
CA HIS A 95 6.20 -7.27 -20.41
C HIS A 95 7.65 -7.05 -20.88
N GLU A 96 8.56 -7.99 -20.62
CA GLU A 96 9.95 -7.94 -21.10
C GLU A 96 10.02 -7.88 -22.64
N VAL A 97 9.20 -8.68 -23.33
CA VAL A 97 9.14 -8.67 -24.80
C VAL A 97 8.56 -7.36 -25.33
N GLU A 98 7.49 -6.86 -24.74
CA GLU A 98 6.91 -5.56 -25.09
C GLU A 98 7.88 -4.39 -24.86
N MET A 99 8.71 -4.47 -23.83
CA MET A 99 9.79 -3.51 -23.59
C MET A 99 10.84 -3.56 -24.70
N GLU A 100 11.24 -4.75 -25.16
CA GLU A 100 12.18 -4.90 -26.28
C GLU A 100 11.58 -4.43 -27.62
N MET A 101 10.30 -4.69 -27.86
CA MET A 101 9.60 -4.14 -29.03
C MET A 101 9.63 -2.60 -29.03
N ARG A 102 9.38 -1.98 -27.88
CA ARG A 102 9.50 -0.51 -27.73
C ARG A 102 10.91 0.03 -27.92
N ARG A 103 11.94 -0.77 -27.65
CA ARG A 103 13.36 -0.39 -27.82
C ARG A 103 13.83 -0.41 -29.27
N GLY A 104 13.12 -1.09 -30.19
CA GLY A 104 13.44 -1.01 -31.62
C GLY A 104 13.10 -2.25 -32.45
N PHE A 105 12.57 -3.33 -31.88
CA PHE A 105 12.14 -4.48 -32.66
C PHE A 105 10.74 -4.25 -33.25
N GLN A 106 10.63 -4.34 -34.59
CA GLN A 106 9.34 -4.24 -35.28
C GLN A 106 8.54 -5.55 -35.25
N ASP A 107 9.21 -6.69 -35.01
CA ASP A 107 8.61 -8.03 -34.99
C ASP A 107 8.69 -8.66 -33.58
N ALA A 108 7.55 -9.15 -33.10
CA ALA A 108 7.41 -9.71 -31.76
C ALA A 108 8.22 -11.00 -31.56
N HIS A 109 8.43 -11.79 -32.62
CA HIS A 109 9.22 -13.02 -32.56
C HIS A 109 10.71 -12.74 -32.31
N SER A 110 11.25 -11.75 -33.00
CA SER A 110 12.65 -11.33 -32.82
C SER A 110 12.89 -10.77 -31.41
N ALA A 111 11.94 -9.97 -30.89
CA ALA A 111 11.97 -9.49 -29.51
C ALA A 111 11.90 -10.65 -28.50
N TYR A 112 11.00 -11.62 -28.71
CA TYR A 112 10.89 -12.82 -27.89
C TYR A 112 12.19 -13.65 -27.86
N GLN A 113 12.80 -13.91 -29.02
CA GLN A 113 14.08 -14.62 -29.10
C GLN A 113 15.20 -13.91 -28.34
N ARG A 114 15.27 -12.57 -28.43
CA ARG A 114 16.27 -11.80 -27.66
C ARG A 114 16.04 -11.90 -26.15
N VAL A 115 14.79 -11.82 -25.70
CA VAL A 115 14.46 -11.97 -24.28
C VAL A 115 14.84 -13.38 -23.79
N MET A 116 14.50 -14.41 -24.55
CA MET A 116 14.88 -15.80 -24.22
C MET A 116 16.41 -15.98 -24.22
N PHE A 117 17.12 -15.43 -25.21
CA PHE A 117 18.58 -15.44 -25.26
C PHE A 117 19.22 -14.77 -24.03
N ARG A 118 18.70 -13.64 -23.56
CA ARG A 118 19.19 -12.98 -22.33
C ARG A 118 18.91 -13.77 -21.06
N ARG A 119 17.77 -14.46 -21.01
CA ARG A 119 17.42 -15.35 -19.89
C ARG A 119 18.35 -16.57 -19.84
N GLU A 120 18.74 -17.10 -20.99
CA GLU A 120 19.71 -18.21 -21.12
C GLU A 120 21.18 -17.76 -20.94
N HIS A 121 21.48 -16.49 -21.22
CA HIS A 121 22.82 -15.89 -21.07
C HIS A 121 22.83 -14.66 -20.15
N PRO A 122 22.74 -14.86 -18.83
CA PRO A 122 22.66 -13.76 -17.86
C PRO A 122 23.90 -12.84 -17.83
N SER A 123 25.07 -13.33 -18.27
CA SER A 123 26.29 -12.52 -18.40
C SER A 123 26.17 -11.43 -19.48
N ALA A 124 25.59 -11.76 -20.64
CA ALA A 124 25.37 -10.80 -21.73
C ALA A 124 24.33 -9.73 -21.35
N ALA A 125 23.34 -10.10 -20.54
CA ALA A 125 22.35 -9.16 -20.01
C ALA A 125 22.92 -8.18 -18.97
N ALA A 126 23.96 -8.56 -18.23
CA ALA A 126 24.65 -7.70 -17.28
C ALA A 126 25.53 -6.65 -18.00
N GLU A 127 26.19 -7.03 -19.09
CA GLU A 127 26.99 -6.14 -19.92
C GLU A 127 26.13 -5.11 -20.68
N GLU A 128 24.94 -5.49 -21.16
CA GLU A 128 23.98 -4.55 -21.77
C GLU A 128 23.39 -3.57 -20.74
N LYS A 129 23.07 -4.02 -19.53
CA LYS A 129 22.58 -3.11 -18.46
C LYS A 129 23.64 -2.10 -18.03
N GLN A 130 24.91 -2.52 -17.96
CA GLN A 130 26.04 -1.61 -17.71
C GLN A 130 26.23 -0.59 -18.84
N ALA A 131 25.97 -0.98 -20.10
CA ALA A 131 25.98 -0.07 -21.24
C ALA A 131 24.79 0.91 -21.25
N GLU A 132 23.62 0.53 -20.71
CA GLU A 132 22.44 1.40 -20.55
C GLU A 132 22.56 2.37 -19.37
N THR A 133 23.32 2.05 -18.30
CA THR A 133 23.46 2.91 -17.10
C THR A 133 24.48 4.04 -17.19
N GLY A 134 25.17 4.22 -18.31
CA GLY A 134 25.83 5.49 -18.65
C GLY A 134 26.89 6.00 -17.65
N GLU A 135 27.78 5.15 -17.13
CA GLU A 135 29.06 5.66 -16.62
C GLU A 135 29.97 6.02 -17.81
N THR A 136 30.30 7.30 -17.90
CA THR A 136 30.81 7.98 -19.08
C THR A 136 32.31 7.74 -19.30
N GLY A 137 32.71 7.28 -20.49
CA GLY A 137 34.10 7.21 -20.98
C GLY A 137 34.17 7.39 -22.51
N PRO A 138 35.26 7.95 -23.08
CA PRO A 138 35.21 8.66 -24.36
C PRO A 138 35.13 7.74 -25.58
N ALA A 139 34.29 8.13 -26.54
CA ALA A 139 34.16 7.60 -27.91
C ALA A 139 34.23 6.06 -28.03
N ARG A 140 33.08 5.41 -27.85
CA ARG A 140 32.84 3.98 -28.16
C ARG A 140 33.43 3.66 -29.54
N LYS A 141 34.57 2.97 -29.58
CA LYS A 141 35.14 2.42 -30.80
C LYS A 141 34.22 1.26 -31.21
N LEU A 142 33.52 1.41 -32.33
CA LEU A 142 32.69 0.34 -32.89
C LEU A 142 33.51 -0.95 -32.98
N SER A 143 32.95 -2.06 -32.49
CA SER A 143 33.56 -3.38 -32.57
C SER A 143 33.74 -3.79 -34.03
N GLU A 144 34.74 -4.64 -34.33
CA GLU A 144 34.99 -5.14 -35.69
C GLU A 144 33.75 -5.81 -36.29
N PHE A 145 32.96 -6.50 -35.46
CA PHE A 145 31.68 -7.09 -35.84
C PHE A 145 30.60 -6.06 -36.19
N GLU A 146 30.53 -4.94 -35.47
CA GLU A 146 29.58 -3.84 -35.76
C GLU A 146 29.96 -3.11 -37.07
N LYS A 147 31.27 -2.94 -37.32
CA LYS A 147 31.79 -2.37 -38.57
C LYS A 147 31.54 -3.26 -39.77
N GLU A 148 31.67 -4.58 -39.58
CA GLU A 148 31.37 -5.59 -40.59
C GLU A 148 29.88 -5.58 -40.95
N ALA A 149 28.97 -5.56 -39.98
CA ALA A 149 27.53 -5.50 -40.23
C ALA A 149 27.11 -4.25 -41.04
N LEU A 150 27.70 -3.09 -40.73
CA LEU A 150 27.47 -1.85 -41.48
C LEU A 150 28.06 -1.90 -42.90
N PHE A 151 29.18 -2.59 -43.08
CA PHE A 151 29.78 -2.81 -44.39
C PHE A 151 28.90 -3.72 -45.26
N GLN A 152 28.35 -4.80 -44.69
CA GLN A 152 27.44 -5.69 -45.43
C GLN A 152 26.20 -4.96 -45.94
N GLU A 153 25.61 -4.12 -45.10
CA GLU A 153 24.45 -3.31 -45.49
C GLU A 153 24.83 -2.28 -46.57
N TRP A 154 26.02 -1.68 -46.48
CA TRP A 154 26.54 -0.75 -47.47
C TRP A 154 26.83 -1.41 -48.82
N VAL A 155 27.46 -2.59 -48.85
CA VAL A 155 27.74 -3.34 -50.10
C VAL A 155 26.42 -3.74 -50.79
N GLN A 156 25.46 -4.25 -50.02
CA GLN A 156 24.16 -4.65 -50.56
C GLN A 156 23.37 -3.46 -51.14
N LYS A 157 23.44 -2.30 -50.50
CA LYS A 157 22.70 -1.09 -50.87
C LYS A 157 23.38 -0.26 -51.96
N SER A 158 24.71 -0.24 -52.00
CA SER A 158 25.48 0.66 -52.87
C SER A 158 25.98 -0.04 -54.14
N LEU A 159 26.33 -1.33 -54.04
CA LEU A 159 26.87 -2.13 -55.14
C LEU A 159 25.87 -3.17 -55.66
N GLY A 160 24.70 -3.31 -55.03
CA GLY A 160 23.64 -4.23 -55.45
C GLY A 160 24.07 -5.70 -55.47
N THR A 161 25.16 -6.04 -54.81
CA THR A 161 25.81 -7.36 -54.80
C THR A 161 25.74 -7.97 -53.40
N HIS A 162 25.61 -9.30 -53.34
CA HIS A 162 25.67 -10.01 -52.06
C HIS A 162 27.14 -10.16 -51.66
N PRO A 163 27.54 -9.81 -50.43
CA PRO A 163 28.94 -9.84 -50.00
C PRO A 163 29.60 -11.22 -50.13
N ASP A 164 28.84 -12.29 -49.90
CA ASP A 164 29.27 -13.69 -50.06
C ASP A 164 29.61 -14.10 -51.51
N LYS A 165 29.44 -13.20 -52.48
CA LYS A 165 29.76 -13.43 -53.90
C LYS A 165 31.02 -12.70 -54.36
N MET A 166 31.66 -11.95 -53.46
CA MET A 166 32.98 -11.37 -53.70
C MET A 166 34.06 -12.41 -53.37
N ASP A 167 35.18 -12.37 -54.09
CA ASP A 167 36.36 -13.13 -53.66
C ASP A 167 37.00 -12.48 -52.41
N ASP A 168 37.71 -13.28 -51.62
CA ASP A 168 38.23 -12.86 -50.31
C ASP A 168 39.20 -11.66 -50.40
N GLU A 169 39.93 -11.54 -51.52
CA GLU A 169 40.89 -10.47 -51.75
C GLU A 169 40.19 -9.14 -52.09
N ALA A 170 39.14 -9.18 -52.91
CA ALA A 170 38.27 -8.04 -53.20
C ALA A 170 37.45 -7.63 -51.96
N TYR A 171 37.01 -8.59 -51.15
CA TYR A 171 36.29 -8.34 -49.91
C TYR A 171 37.15 -7.56 -48.90
N SER A 172 38.36 -8.05 -48.63
CA SER A 172 39.27 -7.41 -47.67
C SER A 172 39.67 -6.01 -48.12
N THR A 173 39.96 -5.84 -49.42
CA THR A 173 40.36 -4.55 -49.99
C THR A 173 39.24 -3.51 -49.93
N THR A 174 38.01 -3.91 -50.24
CA THR A 174 36.84 -3.01 -50.18
C THR A 174 36.43 -2.68 -48.74
N PHE A 175 36.58 -3.62 -47.81
CA PHE A 175 36.35 -3.41 -46.39
C PHE A 175 37.37 -2.43 -45.78
N GLU A 176 38.65 -2.55 -46.11
CA GLU A 176 39.68 -1.59 -45.66
C GLU A 176 39.48 -0.18 -46.24
N ALA A 177 39.09 -0.10 -47.51
CA ALA A 177 38.74 1.17 -48.15
C ALA A 177 37.52 1.82 -47.48
N PHE A 178 36.49 1.03 -47.14
CA PHE A 178 35.32 1.47 -46.40
C PHE A 178 35.67 1.96 -44.99
N LYS A 179 36.49 1.22 -44.24
CA LYS A 179 36.95 1.62 -42.91
C LYS A 179 37.70 2.95 -42.95
N SER A 180 38.58 3.12 -43.94
CA SER A 180 39.37 4.35 -44.13
C SER A 180 38.51 5.55 -44.54
N HIS A 181 37.43 5.32 -45.27
CA HIS A 181 36.52 6.37 -45.75
C HIS A 181 35.49 6.80 -44.69
N MET A 182 34.93 5.85 -43.92
CA MET A 182 33.87 6.10 -42.93
C MET A 182 34.40 6.49 -41.55
N PHE A 183 35.62 6.08 -41.21
CA PHE A 183 36.20 6.28 -39.88
C PHE A 183 37.58 6.99 -39.96
N ARG A 184 37.60 8.18 -40.54
CA ARG A 184 38.79 9.06 -40.56
C ARG A 184 39.10 9.54 -39.15
N SER A 185 40.14 9.01 -38.50
CA SER A 185 40.58 9.49 -37.18
C SER A 185 41.44 10.75 -37.32
N PRO A 186 41.20 11.84 -36.54
CA PRO A 186 42.12 12.96 -36.45
C PRO A 186 43.43 12.52 -35.79
N ARG A 187 44.53 12.99 -36.38
CA ARG A 187 45.93 12.86 -35.96
C ARG A 187 46.12 13.20 -34.46
N GLU A 188 46.71 12.28 -33.71
CA GLU A 188 47.21 12.50 -32.34
C GLU A 188 48.41 13.46 -32.36
N GLU A 189 48.33 14.54 -31.58
CA GLU A 189 49.51 15.30 -31.13
C GLU A 189 49.68 15.12 -29.60
N PRO A 190 50.92 14.95 -29.10
CA PRO A 190 51.19 14.56 -27.72
C PRO A 190 51.19 15.76 -26.76
N ALA A 191 50.54 15.59 -25.60
CA ALA A 191 50.61 16.53 -24.49
C ALA A 191 51.98 16.45 -23.76
N PRO A 192 52.55 17.58 -23.29
CA PRO A 192 53.70 17.55 -22.39
C PRO A 192 53.29 17.46 -20.92
N ARG A 193 53.98 16.56 -20.21
CA ARG A 193 54.11 16.48 -18.74
C ARG A 193 54.90 17.67 -18.19
N ASN A 194 54.55 18.12 -16.99
CA ASN A 194 55.45 18.48 -15.86
C ASN A 194 54.52 18.81 -14.67
N ALA A 195 54.35 18.00 -13.61
CA ALA A 195 55.28 17.57 -12.56
C ALA A 195 55.91 18.73 -11.78
N HIS A 196 55.30 19.13 -10.64
CA HIS A 196 55.96 19.24 -9.33
C HIS A 196 54.96 19.50 -8.18
N ARG A 197 54.81 18.48 -7.32
CA ARG A 197 54.53 18.52 -5.86
C ARG A 197 55.85 18.98 -5.15
N PRO A 198 55.99 19.28 -3.82
CA PRO A 198 55.14 19.00 -2.64
C PRO A 198 55.24 20.09 -1.51
N PRO A 199 54.98 19.84 -0.19
CA PRO A 199 53.67 19.58 0.44
C PRO A 199 53.47 20.43 1.77
N PRO A 200 52.79 19.98 2.87
CA PRO A 200 51.88 20.82 3.67
C PRO A 200 52.43 21.12 5.10
N ILE A 201 51.77 21.99 5.90
CA ILE A 201 51.83 22.17 7.39
C ILE A 201 50.89 23.37 7.68
N GLY A 202 50.07 23.48 8.74
CA GLY A 202 49.83 22.74 9.98
C GLY A 202 48.50 23.23 10.60
N GLN A 203 47.82 22.38 11.38
CA GLN A 203 47.69 22.39 12.86
C GLN A 203 46.39 23.06 13.35
N VAL A 204 45.43 22.28 13.89
CA VAL A 204 45.13 21.99 15.34
C VAL A 204 44.16 23.01 15.98
N GLN A 205 42.89 22.56 16.17
CA GLN A 205 41.90 22.64 17.29
C GLN A 205 41.80 23.91 18.22
N PRO A 206 40.83 23.95 19.17
CA PRO A 206 39.36 23.88 19.16
C PRO A 206 38.77 25.17 19.82
N GLU A 207 37.49 25.18 20.24
CA GLU A 207 36.86 25.99 21.31
C GLU A 207 35.48 26.58 20.91
N ASP A 208 34.44 25.93 21.46
CA ASP A 208 33.26 26.49 22.11
C ASP A 208 32.55 27.71 21.50
N ALA A 209 31.43 27.47 20.83
CA ALA A 209 30.27 28.35 20.89
C ALA A 209 28.99 27.54 20.70
N GLU A 210 28.28 27.37 21.80
CA GLU A 210 26.89 26.93 21.88
C GLU A 210 26.02 27.76 20.93
N GLU A 211 25.61 27.19 19.82
CA GLU A 211 24.38 27.63 19.14
C GLU A 211 23.22 26.82 19.72
N ALA A 212 22.50 27.48 20.61
CA ALA A 212 21.19 27.09 21.05
C ALA A 212 20.30 26.90 19.81
N GLU A 213 20.10 25.64 19.41
CA GLU A 213 18.89 25.22 18.72
C GLU A 213 17.71 25.56 19.64
N GLU A 214 17.19 26.77 19.45
CA GLU A 214 15.88 27.19 19.93
C GLU A 214 14.83 26.36 19.18
N THR A 215 14.76 25.08 19.56
CA THR A 215 13.64 24.21 19.24
C THR A 215 12.45 24.87 19.91
N THR A 216 11.64 25.52 19.08
CA THR A 216 10.33 26.05 19.45
C THR A 216 9.52 24.91 20.06
N VAL A 217 9.58 24.79 21.38
CA VAL A 217 8.66 23.99 22.16
C VAL A 217 7.30 24.63 21.93
N THR A 218 6.54 24.10 20.97
CA THR A 218 5.11 24.31 20.96
C THR A 218 4.64 23.89 22.35
N PRO A 219 3.93 24.75 23.10
CA PRO A 219 3.45 24.38 24.41
C PRO A 219 2.48 23.23 24.17
N VAL A 220 2.89 21.99 24.46
CA VAL A 220 1.94 20.89 24.65
C VAL A 220 0.95 21.42 25.68
N ASP A 221 -0.25 21.72 25.20
CA ASP A 221 -1.24 22.57 25.86
C ASP A 221 -1.28 22.24 27.35
N ALA A 222 -1.19 23.25 28.22
CA ALA A 222 -1.27 23.05 29.68
C ALA A 222 -2.51 22.21 30.05
N ARG A 223 -3.56 22.32 29.23
CA ARG A 223 -4.78 21.53 29.25
C ARG A 223 -4.56 20.02 29.00
N VAL A 224 -3.78 19.63 27.99
CA VAL A 224 -3.44 18.22 27.70
C VAL A 224 -2.75 17.59 28.90
N LYS A 225 -1.77 18.30 29.48
CA LYS A 225 -1.04 17.83 30.67
C LYS A 225 -1.92 17.74 31.91
N GLU A 226 -2.88 18.65 32.08
CA GLU A 226 -3.82 18.63 33.20
C GLU A 226 -4.82 17.45 33.10
N LEU A 227 -5.41 17.25 31.92
CA LEU A 227 -6.31 16.13 31.64
C LEU A 227 -5.58 14.79 31.83
N TYR A 228 -4.39 14.66 31.25
CA TYR A 228 -3.54 13.49 31.40
C TYR A 228 -3.17 13.22 32.87
N ARG A 229 -2.75 14.24 33.64
CA ARG A 229 -2.44 14.08 35.08
C ARG A 229 -3.64 13.64 35.91
N THR A 230 -4.84 14.05 35.52
CA THR A 230 -6.09 13.67 36.22
C THR A 230 -6.47 12.24 35.89
N LEU A 231 -6.39 11.86 34.61
CA LEU A 231 -6.60 10.50 34.12
C LEU A 231 -5.60 9.52 34.73
N VAL A 232 -4.31 9.89 34.75
CA VAL A 232 -3.25 9.05 35.32
C VAL A 232 -3.47 8.77 36.79
N ARG A 233 -3.79 9.79 37.59
CA ARG A 233 -4.08 9.58 39.02
C ARG A 233 -5.29 8.67 39.29
N ARG A 234 -6.20 8.52 38.33
CA ARG A 234 -7.44 7.74 38.48
C ARG A 234 -7.36 6.33 37.88
N LEU A 235 -6.65 6.19 36.77
CA LEU A 235 -6.55 4.97 35.97
C LEU A 235 -5.19 4.25 36.17
N HIS A 236 -4.30 4.74 37.05
CA HIS A 236 -3.00 4.09 37.26
C HIS A 236 -3.14 2.67 37.84
N PRO A 237 -2.48 1.66 37.25
CA PRO A 237 -2.56 0.27 37.70
C PRO A 237 -2.02 0.04 39.13
N ASP A 238 -1.05 0.83 39.63
CA ASP A 238 -0.58 0.69 41.03
C ASP A 238 -1.64 1.04 42.09
N LEU A 239 -2.66 1.82 41.75
CA LEU A 239 -3.69 2.25 42.70
C LEU A 239 -4.87 1.27 42.81
N ARG A 240 -4.98 0.29 41.92
CA ARG A 240 -6.05 -0.72 41.93
C ARG A 240 -5.47 -2.09 41.58
N GLY A 241 -5.48 -2.99 42.57
CA GLY A 241 -5.08 -4.39 42.39
C GLY A 241 -5.79 -5.02 41.18
N GLU A 242 -5.02 -5.77 40.41
CA GLU A 242 -5.36 -6.52 39.19
C GLU A 242 -6.83 -7.00 39.18
N GLY A 243 -7.71 -6.34 38.41
CA GLY A 243 -9.12 -6.75 38.40
C GLY A 243 -10.03 -6.19 37.32
N ASN A 244 -9.77 -5.00 36.76
CA ASN A 244 -10.61 -4.41 35.72
C ASN A 244 -9.88 -4.29 34.37
N GLY A 245 -10.09 -5.27 33.48
CA GLY A 245 -9.52 -5.25 32.12
C GLY A 245 -9.92 -4.01 31.31
N ILE A 246 -11.11 -3.45 31.57
CA ILE A 246 -11.60 -2.22 30.92
C ILE A 246 -10.78 -0.99 31.35
N VAL A 247 -10.40 -0.92 32.63
CA VAL A 247 -9.55 0.17 33.18
C VAL A 247 -8.13 0.10 32.61
N SER A 248 -7.60 -1.11 32.38
CA SER A 248 -6.31 -1.29 31.72
C SER A 248 -6.35 -0.87 30.24
N ALA A 249 -7.46 -1.11 29.54
CA ALA A 249 -7.64 -0.64 28.15
C ALA A 249 -7.72 0.90 28.09
N LEU A 250 -8.52 1.52 28.97
CA LEU A 250 -8.59 2.98 29.12
C LEU A 250 -7.22 3.59 29.43
N TRP A 251 -6.42 2.94 30.28
CA TRP A 251 -5.05 3.38 30.57
C TRP A 251 -4.16 3.45 29.31
N HIS A 252 -4.18 2.42 28.46
CA HIS A 252 -3.41 2.42 27.21
C HIS A 252 -3.91 3.48 26.21
N GLU A 253 -5.23 3.67 26.11
CA GLU A 253 -5.83 4.70 25.25
C GLU A 253 -5.48 6.13 25.72
N VAL A 254 -5.35 6.36 27.03
CA VAL A 254 -4.89 7.65 27.60
C VAL A 254 -3.44 7.95 27.20
N GLN A 255 -2.56 6.94 27.20
CA GLN A 255 -1.17 7.14 26.78
C GLN A 255 -1.07 7.49 25.29
N GLU A 256 -1.85 6.80 24.45
CA GLU A 256 -1.89 7.06 23.00
C GLU A 256 -2.47 8.45 22.69
N ALA A 257 -3.56 8.84 23.35
CA ALA A 257 -4.18 10.15 23.17
C ALA A 257 -3.26 11.30 23.63
N TYR A 258 -2.49 11.10 24.69
CA TYR A 258 -1.48 12.06 25.15
C TYR A 258 -0.31 12.18 24.16
N ALA A 259 0.18 11.06 23.63
CA ALA A 259 1.25 11.07 22.62
C ALA A 259 0.82 11.80 21.34
N ALA A 260 -0.45 11.65 20.94
CA ALA A 260 -1.04 12.36 19.80
C ALA A 260 -1.42 13.82 20.11
N SER A 261 -1.29 14.29 21.36
CA SER A 261 -1.79 15.59 21.83
C SER A 261 -3.27 15.84 21.52
N ASP A 262 -4.09 14.78 21.52
CA ASP A 262 -5.51 14.85 21.19
C ASP A 262 -6.35 15.22 22.42
N VAL A 263 -6.61 16.53 22.58
CA VAL A 263 -7.40 17.09 23.68
C VAL A 263 -8.81 16.50 23.71
N ALA A 264 -9.47 16.37 22.56
CA ALA A 264 -10.85 15.90 22.48
C ALA A 264 -10.95 14.44 22.97
N ARG A 265 -10.00 13.60 22.55
CA ARG A 265 -9.92 12.20 22.99
C ARG A 265 -9.63 12.09 24.48
N LEU A 266 -8.75 12.93 25.04
CA LEU A 266 -8.49 12.96 26.49
C LEU A 266 -9.72 13.42 27.30
N GLU A 267 -10.50 14.39 26.80
CA GLU A 267 -11.74 14.82 27.47
C GLU A 267 -12.82 13.74 27.45
N ILE A 268 -12.94 13.00 26.35
CA ILE A 268 -13.85 11.85 26.24
C ILE A 268 -13.43 10.75 27.22
N LEU A 269 -12.15 10.41 27.30
CA LEU A 269 -11.62 9.41 28.24
C LEU A 269 -11.85 9.82 29.70
N LEU A 270 -11.73 11.11 30.02
CA LEU A 270 -12.00 11.62 31.37
C LEU A 270 -13.47 11.45 31.73
N ALA A 271 -14.37 11.86 30.83
CA ALA A 271 -15.80 11.70 31.01
C ALA A 271 -16.23 10.22 31.11
N LEU A 272 -15.62 9.32 30.33
CA LEU A 272 -15.84 7.87 30.44
C LEU A 272 -15.39 7.33 31.80
N SER A 273 -14.23 7.76 32.29
CA SER A 273 -13.71 7.35 33.61
C SER A 273 -14.59 7.85 34.77
N ASP A 274 -15.21 9.03 34.63
CA ASP A 274 -16.17 9.58 35.58
C ASP A 274 -17.48 8.77 35.62
N ILE A 275 -17.97 8.36 34.44
CA ILE A 275 -19.17 7.54 34.29
C ILE A 275 -18.95 6.14 34.90
N GLU A 276 -17.82 5.50 34.64
CA GLU A 276 -17.51 4.17 35.21
C GLU A 276 -17.29 4.20 36.73
N SER A 277 -16.66 5.25 37.26
CA SER A 277 -16.38 5.35 38.70
C SER A 277 -17.61 5.67 39.55
N ASN A 278 -18.79 5.81 38.93
CA ASN A 278 -20.05 6.24 39.55
C ASN A 278 -19.89 7.51 40.41
N HIS A 279 -18.87 8.34 40.11
CA HIS A 279 -18.65 9.65 40.71
C HIS A 279 -19.56 10.66 40.00
N MET A 280 -20.85 10.34 40.05
CA MET A 280 -21.92 11.13 39.47
C MET A 280 -22.14 12.35 40.35
N GLY A 281 -21.56 13.49 39.98
CA GLY A 281 -21.76 14.70 40.77
C GLY A 281 -21.21 15.94 40.12
N ASP A 282 -19.90 16.14 40.10
CA ASP A 282 -19.41 17.51 40.06
C ASP A 282 -18.49 17.85 38.88
N ALA A 283 -17.83 16.86 38.25
CA ALA A 283 -16.79 17.13 37.25
C ALA A 283 -17.28 17.11 35.79
N THR A 284 -18.16 16.17 35.42
CA THR A 284 -18.55 15.96 34.00
C THR A 284 -19.81 16.76 33.64
N SER A 285 -19.69 17.70 32.72
CA SER A 285 -20.82 18.51 32.27
C SER A 285 -21.80 17.72 31.40
N LEU A 286 -23.07 18.17 31.35
CA LEU A 286 -24.07 17.54 30.48
C LEU A 286 -23.68 17.56 29.00
N SER A 287 -22.97 18.59 28.53
CA SER A 287 -22.47 18.66 27.16
C SER A 287 -21.40 17.61 26.89
N GLN A 288 -20.45 17.40 27.80
CA GLN A 288 -19.44 16.34 27.70
C GLN A 288 -20.09 14.95 27.62
N MET A 289 -21.08 14.67 28.48
CA MET A 289 -21.79 13.40 28.47
C MET A 289 -22.53 13.17 27.14
N ARG A 290 -23.14 14.21 26.57
CA ARG A 290 -23.77 14.12 25.25
C ARG A 290 -22.75 13.88 24.13
N THR A 291 -21.60 14.54 24.17
CA THR A 291 -20.51 14.31 23.22
C THR A 291 -20.00 12.86 23.30
N VAL A 292 -19.76 12.36 24.52
CA VAL A 292 -19.36 10.96 24.74
C VAL A 292 -20.41 10.01 24.19
N HIS A 293 -21.69 10.24 24.49
CA HIS A 293 -22.77 9.42 23.97
C HIS A 293 -22.82 9.42 22.44
N THR A 294 -22.64 10.58 21.78
CA THR A 294 -22.63 10.65 20.31
C THR A 294 -21.45 9.88 19.70
N GLU A 295 -20.28 9.95 20.33
CA GLU A 295 -19.10 9.19 19.87
C GLU A 295 -19.26 7.69 20.11
N LEU A 296 -19.79 7.27 21.26
CA LEU A 296 -20.13 5.87 21.53
C LEU A 296 -21.13 5.33 20.51
N GLN A 297 -22.19 6.08 20.19
CA GLN A 297 -23.16 5.69 19.16
C GLN A 297 -22.53 5.62 17.77
N ARG A 298 -21.60 6.52 17.44
CA ARG A 298 -20.87 6.49 16.17
C ARG A 298 -20.00 5.24 16.08
N ALA A 299 -19.25 4.92 17.13
CA ALA A 299 -18.41 3.74 17.22
C ALA A 299 -19.25 2.45 17.14
N LEU A 300 -20.38 2.41 17.86
CA LEU A 300 -21.33 1.29 17.83
C LEU A 300 -21.85 1.06 16.41
N ARG A 301 -22.36 2.09 15.74
CA ARG A 301 -22.87 1.97 14.36
C ARG A 301 -21.80 1.51 13.38
N ALA A 302 -20.57 1.99 13.54
CA ALA A 302 -19.45 1.56 12.69
C ALA A 302 -19.17 0.06 12.89
N LEU A 303 -19.14 -0.40 14.16
CA LEU A 303 -18.89 -1.79 14.48
C LEU A 303 -20.06 -2.72 14.11
N GLU A 304 -21.30 -2.28 14.31
CA GLU A 304 -22.51 -2.98 13.85
C GLU A 304 -22.51 -3.14 12.33
N LYS A 305 -22.09 -2.12 11.59
CA LYS A 305 -21.94 -2.22 10.13
C LYS A 305 -20.90 -3.30 9.77
N SER A 306 -19.75 -3.30 10.41
CA SER A 306 -18.73 -4.34 10.20
C SER A 306 -19.25 -5.74 10.57
N LEU A 307 -20.03 -5.86 11.65
CA LEU A 307 -20.67 -7.12 12.03
C LEU A 307 -21.70 -7.58 11.00
N LEU A 308 -22.49 -6.67 10.43
CA LEU A 308 -23.44 -6.99 9.37
C LEU A 308 -22.73 -7.48 8.10
N GLU A 309 -21.61 -6.85 7.73
CA GLU A 309 -20.77 -7.31 6.62
C GLU A 309 -20.19 -8.71 6.93
N ALA A 310 -19.73 -8.93 8.16
CA ALA A 310 -19.25 -10.22 8.63
C ALA A 310 -20.33 -11.31 8.66
N GLU A 311 -21.57 -10.98 9.02
CA GLU A 311 -22.72 -11.90 9.00
C GLU A 311 -23.01 -12.44 7.60
N GLY A 312 -22.67 -11.65 6.57
CA GLY A 312 -22.75 -12.07 5.17
C GLY A 312 -21.60 -12.97 4.71
N GLU A 313 -20.51 -13.06 5.47
CA GLU A 313 -19.38 -13.92 5.13
C GLU A 313 -19.68 -15.40 5.45
N ASP A 314 -19.22 -16.29 4.58
CA ASP A 314 -19.32 -17.75 4.76
C ASP A 314 -18.60 -18.25 6.05
N ALA A 315 -17.69 -17.45 6.59
CA ALA A 315 -17.00 -17.74 7.85
C ALA A 315 -17.85 -17.46 9.09
N TRP A 316 -18.96 -16.72 8.99
CA TRP A 316 -19.75 -16.31 10.17
C TRP A 316 -20.24 -17.49 11.00
N ASN A 317 -20.03 -17.44 12.32
CA ASN A 317 -20.38 -18.50 13.27
C ASN A 317 -19.80 -19.88 12.91
N PHE A 318 -18.80 -19.96 12.04
CA PHE A 318 -18.25 -21.24 11.57
C PHE A 318 -17.67 -22.08 12.70
N ALA A 319 -17.05 -21.46 13.72
CA ALA A 319 -16.50 -22.19 14.86
C ALA A 319 -17.59 -22.91 15.68
N ARG A 320 -18.81 -22.38 15.68
CA ARG A 320 -19.95 -22.95 16.43
C ARG A 320 -20.79 -23.90 15.59
N ARG A 321 -21.12 -23.53 14.35
CA ARG A 321 -21.99 -24.32 13.47
C ARG A 321 -21.24 -25.45 12.77
N GLY A 322 -19.95 -25.25 12.50
CA GLY A 322 -19.14 -26.16 11.70
C GLY A 322 -19.54 -26.15 10.21
N PRO A 323 -18.89 -27.01 9.41
CA PRO A 323 -19.16 -27.08 7.99
C PRO A 323 -20.51 -27.75 7.68
N ASP A 324 -21.30 -27.07 6.86
CA ASP A 324 -22.54 -27.59 6.27
C ASP A 324 -22.28 -28.08 4.83
N GLU A 325 -23.05 -29.02 4.33
CA GLU A 325 -22.87 -29.56 2.97
C GLU A 325 -23.20 -28.51 1.91
N GLU A 326 -24.20 -27.64 2.17
CA GLU A 326 -24.52 -26.52 1.30
C GLU A 326 -23.35 -25.52 1.19
N LEU A 327 -22.72 -25.22 2.33
CA LEU A 327 -21.54 -24.36 2.41
C LEU A 327 -20.37 -25.00 1.66
N ARG A 328 -20.13 -26.29 1.87
CA ARG A 328 -19.10 -27.07 1.16
C ARG A 328 -19.28 -26.97 -0.35
N LEU A 329 -20.49 -27.20 -0.85
CA LEU A 329 -20.79 -27.14 -2.29
C LEU A 329 -20.65 -25.73 -2.86
N ARG A 330 -21.06 -24.69 -2.11
CA ARG A 330 -20.90 -23.28 -2.52
C ARG A 330 -19.43 -22.91 -2.67
N VAL A 331 -18.64 -23.13 -1.63
CA VAL A 331 -17.20 -22.84 -1.61
C VAL A 331 -16.47 -23.64 -2.71
N GLN A 332 -16.85 -24.90 -2.93
CA GLN A 332 -16.27 -25.70 -4.00
C GLN A 332 -16.58 -25.12 -5.39
N ARG A 333 -17.81 -24.67 -5.64
CA ARG A 333 -18.19 -24.05 -6.92
C ARG A 333 -17.44 -22.74 -7.14
N GLU A 334 -17.36 -21.90 -6.11
CA GLU A 334 -16.60 -20.65 -6.16
C GLU A 334 -15.14 -20.92 -6.52
N LEU A 335 -14.45 -21.78 -5.78
CA LEU A 335 -13.05 -22.14 -6.03
C LEU A 335 -12.83 -22.69 -7.44
N LYS A 336 -13.73 -23.55 -7.93
CA LYS A 336 -13.66 -24.08 -9.30
C LYS A 336 -13.86 -22.99 -10.35
N SER A 337 -14.80 -22.07 -10.12
CA SER A 337 -15.04 -20.94 -11.03
C SER A 337 -13.83 -20.01 -11.09
N GLU A 338 -13.26 -19.64 -9.95
CA GLU A 338 -12.05 -18.81 -9.92
C GLU A 338 -10.87 -19.51 -10.61
N LEU A 339 -10.67 -20.81 -10.35
CA LEU A 339 -9.63 -21.58 -11.01
C LEU A 339 -9.84 -21.61 -12.53
N ALA A 340 -11.07 -21.79 -13.00
CA ALA A 340 -11.39 -21.77 -14.42
C ALA A 340 -11.06 -20.41 -15.05
N THR A 341 -11.40 -19.29 -14.39
CA THR A 341 -11.04 -17.95 -14.86
C THR A 341 -9.53 -17.76 -14.92
N ARG A 342 -8.78 -18.20 -13.90
CA ARG A 342 -7.31 -18.15 -13.90
C ARG A 342 -6.73 -19.00 -15.04
N MET A 343 -7.24 -20.21 -15.25
CA MET A 343 -6.81 -21.08 -16.35
C MET A 343 -7.07 -20.45 -17.73
N GLN A 344 -8.22 -19.81 -17.94
CA GLN A 344 -8.50 -19.09 -19.19
C GLN A 344 -7.50 -17.95 -19.43
N ARG A 345 -7.14 -17.21 -18.38
CA ARG A 345 -6.10 -16.16 -18.47
C ARG A 345 -4.75 -16.76 -18.82
N LEU A 346 -4.36 -17.85 -18.17
CA LEU A 346 -3.11 -18.55 -18.48
C LEU A 346 -3.09 -19.05 -19.92
N ASP A 347 -4.19 -19.63 -20.42
CA ASP A 347 -4.30 -20.08 -21.81
C ASP A 347 -4.11 -18.94 -22.81
N LEU A 348 -4.67 -17.76 -22.53
CA LEU A 348 -4.48 -16.58 -23.36
C LEU A 348 -3.00 -16.17 -23.41
N LEU A 349 -2.34 -16.05 -22.26
CA LEU A 349 -0.92 -15.68 -22.19
C LEU A 349 -0.05 -16.73 -22.89
N THR A 350 -0.34 -18.01 -22.66
CA THR A 350 0.35 -19.12 -23.31
C THR A 350 0.24 -19.04 -24.83
N ARG A 351 -0.95 -18.73 -25.35
CA ARG A 351 -1.16 -18.55 -26.81
C ARG A 351 -0.36 -17.36 -27.34
N THR A 352 -0.37 -16.22 -26.65
CA THR A 352 0.41 -15.04 -27.08
C THR A 352 1.91 -15.35 -27.14
N LEU A 353 2.44 -16.03 -26.13
CA LEU A 353 3.84 -16.47 -26.12
C LEU A 353 4.12 -17.50 -27.21
N ALA A 354 3.21 -18.44 -27.47
CA ALA A 354 3.36 -19.41 -28.53
C ALA A 354 3.35 -18.75 -29.91
N GLU A 355 2.48 -17.75 -30.14
CA GLU A 355 2.46 -16.97 -31.38
C GLU A 355 3.81 -16.27 -31.61
N TRP A 356 4.36 -15.64 -30.56
CA TRP A 356 5.69 -15.02 -30.64
C TRP A 356 6.80 -16.05 -30.79
N ALA A 357 6.70 -17.23 -30.21
CA ALA A 357 7.72 -18.28 -30.35
C ALA A 357 7.78 -18.87 -31.77
N HIS A 358 6.66 -18.98 -32.48
CA HIS A 358 6.61 -19.57 -33.82
C HIS A 358 6.81 -18.56 -34.96
N GLY A 359 6.68 -17.26 -34.66
CA GLY A 359 6.86 -16.17 -35.62
C GLY A 359 5.66 -15.96 -36.56
N PRO A 360 5.65 -14.88 -37.34
CA PRO A 360 4.55 -14.58 -38.26
C PRO A 360 4.37 -15.73 -39.26
N ILE A 361 3.12 -16.12 -39.51
CA ILE A 361 2.72 -17.27 -40.36
C ILE A 361 3.40 -17.23 -41.75
N ALA A 362 3.76 -16.03 -42.24
CA ALA A 362 4.53 -15.84 -43.47
C ALA A 362 5.92 -16.55 -43.45
N ASN A 363 6.62 -16.56 -42.32
CA ASN A 363 7.90 -17.26 -42.15
C ASN A 363 7.77 -18.79 -42.08
N ARG A 364 6.57 -19.31 -41.79
CA ARG A 364 6.31 -20.76 -41.74
C ARG A 364 6.38 -21.40 -43.13
N LYS A 365 5.90 -20.70 -44.17
CA LYS A 365 5.99 -21.14 -45.57
C LYS A 365 7.43 -21.07 -46.10
N PHE A 366 8.16 -20.01 -45.75
CA PHE A 366 9.55 -19.84 -46.16
C PHE A 366 10.50 -20.88 -45.55
N ARG A 367 10.26 -21.31 -44.29
CA ARG A 367 11.02 -22.41 -43.67
C ARG A 367 10.67 -23.79 -44.27
N SER A 368 9.41 -24.05 -44.60
CA SER A 368 9.04 -25.32 -45.26
C SER A 368 9.60 -25.39 -46.69
N GLU A 369 9.60 -24.29 -47.45
CA GLU A 369 10.11 -24.27 -48.83
C GLU A 369 11.64 -24.43 -48.90
N ARG A 370 12.39 -23.96 -47.88
CA ARG A 370 13.84 -24.21 -47.78
C ARG A 370 14.21 -25.63 -47.33
N GLN A 371 13.31 -26.38 -46.70
CA GLN A 371 13.58 -27.78 -46.31
C GLN A 371 13.32 -28.78 -47.44
N PHE A 372 12.64 -28.38 -48.52
CA PHE A 372 12.40 -29.22 -49.70
C PHE A 372 13.28 -28.86 -50.91
N ALA A 373 14.26 -27.96 -50.74
CA ALA A 373 15.23 -27.59 -51.76
C ALA A 373 16.63 -28.05 -51.34
N TYR A 374 16.84 -29.36 -51.26
CA TYR A 374 18.15 -30.02 -51.26
C TYR A 374 18.07 -31.35 -51.98
#